data_AF-A0A2N3GIJ2-F1
#
_entry.id   AF-A0A2N3GIJ2-F1
#
_cell.length_a   1.000
_cell.length_b   1.000
_cell.length_c   1.000
_cell.angle_alpha   90.00
_cell.angle_beta   90.00
_cell.angle_gamma   90.00
#
_symmetry.space_group_name_H-M   'P 1'
#
loop_
_entity.id
_entity.type
_entity.pdbx_description
1 polymer ?
#
loop_
_entity_poly.entity_id
_entity_poly.type
_entity_poly.pdbx_seq_one_letter_code
_entity_poly.pdbx_strand_id
1 'polypeptide(L)'
;MVSSDALWGGQLTSLVFDPVGHTCELRVTTCEGGVTREYVVAAAGVTSLEFRSSIPEPWAYSELTEFHEEPDPTSGQCLLQIILWSEDAGIDMRCASWEVTEPPSGVGMLREVLDRHRLLEFPAHPESDEFDSWLLSLLDTDAFYVGLASAVVAGGKLADRPSLGDLDAEWTYLRAFEPSSDRDRAIHDDARAYLTSLSQLLAALVPVER
;
A
#
# COMPACT_ATOMS: atom_id res chain seq x y z
N MET A 1 15.73 12.32 3.70
CA MET A 1 16.25 10.98 3.42
C MET A 1 16.57 10.34 4.75
N VAL A 2 16.05 9.15 4.99
CA VAL A 2 16.25 8.40 6.25
C VAL A 2 17.61 7.70 6.18
N SER A 3 18.34 7.61 7.30
CA SER A 3 19.61 6.86 7.37
C SER A 3 19.34 5.35 7.31
N SER A 4 20.24 4.55 6.73
CA SER A 4 20.20 3.09 6.81
C SER A 4 20.26 2.57 8.25
N ASP A 5 20.80 3.35 9.19
CA ASP A 5 20.80 3.01 10.62
C ASP A 5 19.39 2.77 11.16
N ALA A 6 18.37 3.40 10.55
CA ALA A 6 16.97 3.23 10.94
C ALA A 6 16.43 1.82 10.63
N LEU A 7 17.13 1.03 9.82
CA LEU A 7 16.75 -0.33 9.44
C LEU A 7 17.29 -1.38 10.42
N TRP A 8 18.24 -1.02 11.28
CA TRP A 8 18.94 -1.97 12.15
C TRP A 8 17.98 -2.64 13.14
N GLY A 9 18.06 -3.96 13.25
CA GLY A 9 17.15 -4.78 14.08
C GLY A 9 15.74 -4.89 13.51
N GLY A 10 15.52 -4.42 12.28
CA GLY A 10 14.26 -4.51 11.58
C GLY A 10 14.02 -5.89 10.97
N GLN A 11 12.77 -6.30 10.89
CA GLN A 11 12.38 -7.51 10.18
C GLN A 11 12.10 -7.19 8.71
N LEU A 12 12.75 -7.89 7.79
CA LEU A 12 12.40 -7.87 6.37
C LEU A 12 11.03 -8.55 6.20
N THR A 13 10.04 -7.78 5.75
CA THR A 13 8.64 -8.22 5.59
C THR A 13 8.23 -8.42 4.15
N SER A 14 8.88 -7.75 3.21
CA SER A 14 8.62 -7.90 1.77
C SER A 14 9.87 -7.60 0.96
N LEU A 15 9.99 -8.28 -0.18
CA LEU A 15 10.96 -8.01 -1.23
C LEU A 15 10.26 -8.17 -2.57
N VAL A 16 10.28 -7.12 -3.38
CA VAL A 16 9.69 -7.11 -4.72
C VAL A 16 10.75 -6.66 -5.72
N PHE A 17 11.02 -7.50 -6.71
CA PHE A 17 11.95 -7.19 -7.79
C PHE A 17 11.21 -7.11 -9.13
N ASP A 18 11.34 -5.98 -9.83
CA ASP A 18 10.86 -5.79 -11.19
C ASP A 18 12.05 -5.85 -12.17
N PRO A 19 12.23 -6.97 -12.89
CA PRO A 19 13.33 -7.12 -13.85
C PRO A 19 13.16 -6.27 -15.10
N VAL A 20 11.93 -5.83 -15.42
CA VAL A 20 11.66 -4.99 -16.60
C VAL A 20 11.96 -3.53 -16.29
N GLY A 21 11.49 -3.05 -15.14
CA GLY A 21 11.78 -1.72 -14.62
C GLY A 21 13.19 -1.56 -14.05
N HIS A 22 13.90 -2.67 -13.81
CA HIS A 22 15.18 -2.70 -13.10
C HIS A 22 15.08 -2.02 -11.73
N THR A 23 14.04 -2.35 -10.96
CA THR A 23 13.81 -1.80 -9.63
C THR A 23 13.65 -2.91 -8.61
N CYS A 24 14.01 -2.61 -7.37
CA CYS A 24 13.80 -3.49 -6.23
C CYS A 24 13.28 -2.68 -5.04
N GLU A 25 12.28 -3.21 -4.36
CA GLU A 25 11.71 -2.64 -3.14
C GLU A 25 11.82 -3.65 -2.00
N LEU A 26 12.41 -3.22 -0.89
CA LEU A 26 12.47 -3.98 0.36
C LEU A 26 11.63 -3.25 1.41
N ARG A 27 10.82 -4.00 2.15
CA ARG A 27 10.06 -3.48 3.30
C ARG A 27 10.64 -4.03 4.58
N VAL A 28 10.98 -3.13 5.49
CA VAL A 28 11.59 -3.46 6.78
C VAL A 28 10.72 -2.88 7.89
N THR A 29 10.33 -3.70 8.84
CA THR A 29 9.56 -3.27 10.00
C THR A 29 10.45 -3.27 11.24
N THR A 30 10.62 -2.13 11.89
CA THR A 30 11.33 -2.04 13.17
C THR A 30 10.35 -1.86 14.33
N CYS A 31 10.78 -2.26 15.52
CA CYS A 31 10.04 -2.03 16.77
C CYS A 31 10.99 -1.41 17.80
N GLU A 32 10.85 -0.10 18.03
CA GLU A 32 11.68 0.64 18.98
C GLU A 32 10.78 1.29 20.04
N GLY A 33 11.04 1.03 21.32
CA GLY A 33 10.24 1.61 22.41
C GLY A 33 8.75 1.23 22.37
N GLY A 34 8.41 0.08 21.78
CA GLY A 34 7.03 -0.37 21.57
C GLY A 34 6.30 0.32 20.42
N VAL A 35 6.98 1.16 19.64
CA VAL A 35 6.46 1.77 18.43
C VAL A 35 6.95 0.98 17.22
N THR A 36 6.01 0.49 16.42
CA THR A 36 6.31 -0.16 15.14
C THR A 36 6.42 0.88 14.04
N ARG A 37 7.49 0.82 13.25
CA ARG A 37 7.69 1.64 12.05
C ARG A 37 7.98 0.74 10.86
N GLU A 38 7.50 1.14 9.70
CA GLU A 38 7.84 0.51 8.43
C GLU A 38 8.79 1.44 7.68
N TYR A 39 9.78 0.87 7.01
CA TYR A 39 10.69 1.55 6.12
C TYR A 39 10.70 0.84 4.77
N VAL A 40 10.81 1.62 3.70
CA VAL A 40 10.95 1.15 2.34
C VAL A 40 12.34 1.50 1.85
N VAL A 41 13.10 0.48 1.45
CA VAL A 41 14.35 0.64 0.72
C VAL A 41 14.03 0.47 -0.76
N ALA A 42 14.09 1.55 -1.52
CA ALA A 42 13.85 1.56 -2.95
C ALA A 42 15.18 1.66 -3.70
N ALA A 43 15.42 0.73 -4.62
CA ALA A 43 16.60 0.72 -5.49
C ALA A 43 16.19 0.79 -6.97
N ALA A 44 16.92 1.58 -7.75
CA ALA A 44 16.67 1.79 -9.17
C ALA A 44 17.93 1.52 -10.01
N GLY A 45 17.71 1.09 -11.25
CA GLY A 45 18.80 0.67 -12.13
C GLY A 45 19.51 -0.58 -11.60
N VAL A 46 18.74 -1.54 -11.07
CA VAL A 46 19.23 -2.80 -10.51
C VAL A 46 19.81 -3.67 -11.62
N THR A 47 21.08 -4.03 -11.47
CA THR A 47 21.85 -4.85 -12.42
C THR A 47 22.14 -6.26 -11.92
N SER A 48 22.18 -6.46 -10.59
CA SER A 48 22.26 -7.77 -9.96
C SER A 48 21.47 -7.78 -8.65
N LEU A 49 20.84 -8.92 -8.34
CA LEU A 49 20.19 -9.22 -7.08
C LEU A 49 20.47 -10.68 -6.74
N GLU A 50 21.22 -10.91 -5.66
CA GLU A 50 21.68 -12.23 -5.26
C GLU A 50 21.29 -12.50 -3.81
N PHE A 51 20.71 -13.69 -3.58
CA PHE A 51 20.45 -14.19 -2.25
C PHE A 51 21.59 -15.09 -1.82
N ARG A 52 22.22 -14.75 -0.69
CA ARG A 52 23.20 -15.61 -0.03
C ARG A 52 22.49 -16.26 1.15
N SER A 53 22.44 -17.58 1.19
CA SER A 53 22.00 -18.30 2.38
C SER A 53 22.61 -19.69 2.42
N SER A 54 23.18 -20.04 3.57
CA SER A 54 23.57 -21.41 3.89
C SER A 54 22.40 -22.25 4.43
N ILE A 55 21.24 -21.62 4.71
CA ILE A 55 20.08 -22.23 5.35
C ILE A 55 18.90 -22.33 4.37
N PRO A 56 18.34 -23.53 4.12
CA PRO A 56 17.16 -23.70 3.28
C PRO A 56 15.93 -22.98 3.88
N GLU A 57 15.11 -22.40 3.01
CA GLU A 57 13.82 -21.77 3.34
C GLU A 57 12.88 -22.68 4.16
N PRO A 58 11.93 -22.12 4.95
CA PRO A 58 11.48 -20.72 4.96
C PRO A 58 12.11 -19.83 6.06
N TRP A 59 12.23 -18.52 5.78
CA TRP A 59 12.79 -17.53 6.71
C TRP A 59 11.69 -16.72 7.40
N ALA A 60 11.05 -17.33 8.39
CA ALA A 60 9.98 -16.68 9.16
C ALA A 60 10.46 -15.48 10.01
N TYR A 61 11.77 -15.36 10.23
CA TYR A 61 12.38 -14.32 11.06
C TYR A 61 13.62 -13.77 10.35
N SER A 62 13.38 -12.93 9.35
CA SER A 62 14.44 -12.28 8.56
C SER A 62 14.87 -10.96 9.19
N GLU A 63 15.51 -10.99 10.35
CA GLU A 63 16.01 -9.78 11.02
C GLU A 63 17.24 -9.24 10.28
N LEU A 64 17.26 -7.93 10.06
CA LEU A 64 18.31 -7.19 9.36
C LEU A 64 19.33 -6.70 10.41
N THR A 65 20.52 -7.28 10.37
CA THR A 65 21.56 -7.04 11.38
C THR A 65 22.57 -6.01 10.92
N GLU A 66 22.89 -5.98 9.62
CA GLU A 66 23.82 -5.00 9.05
C GLU A 66 23.37 -4.55 7.64
N PHE A 67 23.67 -3.30 7.31
CA PHE A 67 23.42 -2.72 6.00
C PHE A 67 24.67 -1.95 5.56
N HIS A 68 25.36 -2.47 4.55
CA HIS A 68 26.57 -1.85 4.00
C HIS A 68 26.31 -1.30 2.61
N GLU A 69 26.91 -0.16 2.31
CA GLU A 69 26.97 0.41 0.97
C GLU A 69 28.43 0.49 0.50
N GLU A 70 28.69 0.00 -0.70
CA GLU A 70 30.00 0.08 -1.36
C GLU A 70 29.83 0.68 -2.76
N PRO A 71 30.10 1.99 -2.93
CA PRO A 71 30.09 2.61 -4.25
C PRO A 71 31.22 2.05 -5.14
N ASP A 72 30.88 1.66 -6.37
CA ASP A 72 31.85 1.28 -7.40
C ASP A 72 32.09 2.46 -8.36
N PRO A 73 33.24 3.17 -8.23
CA PRO A 73 33.51 4.35 -9.03
C PRO A 73 33.72 4.05 -10.53
N THR A 74 33.95 2.79 -10.91
CA THR A 74 34.22 2.42 -12.30
C THR A 74 32.93 2.22 -13.08
N SER A 75 31.96 1.53 -12.47
CA SER A 75 30.66 1.26 -13.09
C SER A 75 29.60 2.33 -12.80
N GLY A 76 29.84 3.18 -11.79
CA GLY A 76 28.84 4.14 -11.29
C GLY A 76 27.66 3.45 -10.57
N GLN A 77 27.81 2.18 -10.22
CA GLN A 77 26.85 1.41 -9.43
C GLN A 77 27.21 1.51 -7.94
N CYS A 78 26.25 1.18 -7.10
CA CYS A 78 26.42 0.93 -5.68
C CYS A 78 26.12 -0.54 -5.40
N LEU A 79 26.97 -1.22 -4.62
CA LEU A 79 26.68 -2.52 -4.05
C LEU A 79 26.06 -2.30 -2.67
N LEU A 80 24.82 -2.75 -2.48
CA LEU A 80 24.16 -2.83 -1.18
C LEU A 80 24.30 -4.26 -0.67
N GLN A 81 24.86 -4.41 0.52
CA GLN A 81 24.98 -5.71 1.19
C GLN A 81 24.15 -5.67 2.47
N ILE A 82 23.09 -6.49 2.47
CA ILE A 82 22.15 -6.59 3.58
C ILE A 82 22.41 -7.91 4.27
N ILE A 83 22.88 -7.86 5.51
CA ILE A 83 23.10 -9.05 6.33
C ILE A 83 21.87 -9.26 7.20
N LEU A 84 21.36 -10.49 7.17
CA LEU A 84 20.17 -10.88 7.93
C LEU A 84 20.59 -11.52 9.26
N TRP A 85 19.77 -12.40 9.83
CA TRP A 85 19.97 -13.01 11.17
C TRP A 85 21.26 -13.85 11.31
N SER A 86 21.99 -14.06 10.22
CA SER A 86 23.26 -14.80 10.16
C SER A 86 24.17 -14.13 9.12
N GLU A 87 25.48 -14.12 9.37
CA GLU A 87 26.50 -13.58 8.45
C GLU A 87 26.47 -14.25 7.06
N ASP A 88 26.04 -15.50 6.99
CA ASP A 88 25.91 -16.28 5.75
C ASP A 88 24.55 -16.10 5.06
N ALA A 89 23.61 -15.37 5.69
CA ALA A 89 22.28 -15.08 5.18
C ALA A 89 22.16 -13.59 4.84
N GLY A 90 21.97 -13.27 3.57
CA GLY A 90 21.96 -11.89 3.12
C GLY A 90 21.44 -11.68 1.70
N ILE A 91 21.30 -10.41 1.36
CA ILE A 91 20.91 -9.94 0.04
C ILE A 91 22.01 -9.01 -0.45
N ASP A 92 22.59 -9.35 -1.59
CA ASP A 92 23.52 -8.46 -2.30
C ASP A 92 22.81 -7.89 -3.52
N MET A 93 22.84 -6.56 -3.66
CA MET A 93 22.17 -5.86 -4.75
C MET A 93 23.09 -4.82 -5.37
N ARG A 94 23.24 -4.86 -6.70
CA ARG A 94 23.93 -3.80 -7.45
C ARG A 94 22.91 -2.90 -8.13
N CYS A 95 22.95 -1.61 -7.85
CA CYS A 95 22.00 -0.64 -8.38
C CYS A 95 22.66 0.71 -8.71
N ALA A 96 22.02 1.53 -9.54
CA ALA A 96 22.50 2.88 -9.86
C ALA A 96 22.24 3.87 -8.71
N SER A 97 21.11 3.72 -8.03
CA SER A 97 20.72 4.58 -6.90
C SER A 97 19.81 3.82 -5.94
N TRP A 98 19.80 4.25 -4.68
CA TRP A 98 18.93 3.73 -3.66
C TRP A 98 18.53 4.80 -2.66
N GLU A 99 17.42 4.61 -1.96
CA GLU A 99 16.99 5.48 -0.86
C GLU A 99 16.19 4.72 0.20
N VAL A 100 16.23 5.23 1.44
CA VAL A 100 15.34 4.81 2.52
C VAL A 100 14.28 5.88 2.75
N THR A 101 13.03 5.44 2.73
CA THR A 101 11.87 6.26 3.03
C THR A 101 11.03 5.60 4.11
N GLU A 102 10.42 6.41 4.98
CA GLU A 102 9.24 5.95 5.70
C GLU A 102 8.07 6.05 4.72
N PRO A 103 7.27 4.98 4.53
CA PRO A 103 6.02 5.15 3.84
C PRO A 103 5.22 6.23 4.58
N PRO A 104 4.46 7.07 3.87
CA PRO A 104 3.67 8.09 4.52
C PRO A 104 2.83 7.41 5.60
N SER A 105 2.88 7.95 6.82
CA SER A 105 2.07 7.46 7.94
C SER A 105 0.63 7.23 7.47
N GLY A 106 -0.14 6.34 8.11
CA GLY A 106 -1.49 5.98 7.61
C GLY A 106 -2.39 7.17 7.22
N VAL A 107 -2.16 8.36 7.81
CA VAL A 107 -2.79 9.64 7.43
C VAL A 107 -2.27 10.23 6.11
N GLY A 108 -0.96 10.18 5.85
CA GLY A 108 -0.36 10.62 4.59
C GLY A 108 -0.70 9.69 3.40
N MET A 109 -0.78 8.38 3.63
CA MET A 109 -1.24 7.42 2.61
C MET A 109 -2.72 7.65 2.29
N LEU A 110 -3.55 7.93 3.30
CA LEU A 110 -4.94 8.33 3.11
C LEU A 110 -5.04 9.59 2.24
N ARG A 111 -4.21 10.60 2.52
CA ARG A 111 -4.19 11.86 1.77
C ARG A 111 -3.76 11.65 0.31
N GLU A 112 -2.75 10.82 0.04
CA GLU A 112 -2.30 10.55 -1.32
C GLU A 112 -3.31 9.72 -2.12
N VAL A 113 -3.92 8.70 -1.49
CA VAL A 113 -5.03 7.95 -2.09
C VAL A 113 -6.18 8.92 -2.40
N LEU A 114 -6.56 9.76 -1.44
CA LEU A 114 -7.62 10.75 -1.64
C LEU A 114 -7.26 11.82 -2.68
N ASP A 115 -6.01 12.28 -2.77
CA ASP A 115 -5.55 13.24 -3.78
C ASP A 115 -5.53 12.61 -5.19
N ARG A 116 -5.20 11.31 -5.33
CA ARG A 116 -5.39 10.59 -6.60
C ARG A 116 -6.88 10.42 -6.92
N HIS A 117 -7.73 10.25 -5.90
CA HIS A 117 -9.17 10.15 -6.07
C HIS A 117 -9.84 11.52 -6.33
N ARG A 118 -9.23 12.65 -5.97
CA ARG A 118 -9.67 14.00 -6.39
C ARG A 118 -9.63 14.19 -7.90
N LEU A 119 -8.85 13.36 -8.61
CA LEU A 119 -8.80 13.34 -10.08
C LEU A 119 -9.87 12.43 -10.70
N LEU A 120 -10.59 11.65 -9.89
CA LEU A 120 -11.73 10.86 -10.32
C LEU A 120 -13.00 11.71 -10.16
N GLU A 121 -13.73 11.92 -11.25
CA GLU A 121 -15.03 12.59 -11.20
C GLU A 121 -16.03 11.70 -10.44
N PHE A 122 -16.19 11.94 -9.14
CA PHE A 122 -17.24 11.33 -8.35
C PHE A 122 -18.60 11.94 -8.73
N PRO A 123 -19.69 11.15 -8.80
CA PRO A 123 -21.02 11.67 -9.15
C PRO A 123 -21.65 12.64 -8.13
N ALA A 124 -20.94 13.00 -7.07
CA ALA A 124 -21.35 14.02 -6.10
C ALA A 124 -20.10 14.67 -5.48
N HIS A 125 -19.29 15.34 -6.29
CA HIS A 125 -18.38 16.35 -5.74
C HIS A 125 -19.27 17.45 -5.12
N PRO A 126 -19.16 17.77 -3.81
CA PRO A 126 -19.89 18.93 -3.30
C PRO A 126 -19.33 20.18 -3.98
N GLU A 127 -20.20 21.15 -4.27
CA GLU A 127 -19.87 22.46 -4.87
C GLU A 127 -19.01 23.36 -3.95
N SER A 128 -18.35 22.79 -2.94
CA SER A 128 -17.60 23.47 -1.88
C SER A 128 -16.12 23.10 -1.94
N ASP A 129 -15.27 24.13 -1.89
CA ASP A 129 -13.80 24.02 -1.83
C ASP A 129 -13.29 23.54 -0.46
N GLU A 130 -14.17 23.40 0.54
CA GLU A 130 -13.81 23.01 1.91
C GLU A 130 -13.77 21.48 2.07
N PHE A 131 -12.70 20.89 1.53
CA PHE A 131 -12.37 19.45 1.58
C PHE A 131 -12.50 18.83 2.98
N ASP A 132 -12.11 19.56 4.04
CA ASP A 132 -12.16 19.07 5.42
C ASP A 132 -13.60 18.86 5.91
N SER A 133 -14.54 19.71 5.46
CA SER A 133 -15.95 19.60 5.81
C SER A 133 -16.62 18.40 5.12
N TRP A 134 -16.26 18.15 3.86
CA TRP A 134 -16.71 16.97 3.12
C TRP A 134 -16.19 15.66 3.72
N LEU A 135 -14.90 15.60 4.06
CA LEU A 135 -14.30 14.43 4.69
C LEU A 135 -14.96 14.14 6.05
N LEU A 136 -15.19 15.17 6.87
CA LEU A 136 -15.91 15.02 8.14
C LEU A 136 -17.35 14.54 7.95
N SER A 137 -18.06 15.04 6.92
CA SER A 137 -19.39 14.54 6.58
C SER A 137 -19.35 13.08 6.14
N LEU A 138 -18.35 12.67 5.34
CA LEU A 138 -18.18 11.28 4.92
C LEU A 138 -17.86 10.36 6.11
N LEU A 139 -17.03 10.84 7.04
CA LEU A 139 -16.65 10.17 8.29
C LEU A 139 -17.84 10.00 9.26
N ASP A 140 -18.75 10.97 9.31
CA ASP A 140 -19.97 10.92 10.14
C ASP A 140 -21.07 10.01 9.55
N THR A 141 -21.08 9.82 8.22
CA THR A 141 -22.21 9.17 7.55
C THR A 141 -22.03 7.65 7.38
N ASP A 142 -20.80 7.13 7.31
CA ASP A 142 -20.65 5.69 7.04
C ASP A 142 -19.37 5.04 7.60
N ALA A 143 -19.50 4.43 8.78
CA ALA A 143 -18.47 3.60 9.43
C ALA A 143 -17.98 2.44 8.53
N PHE A 144 -18.76 2.05 7.52
CA PHE A 144 -18.40 1.03 6.54
C PHE A 144 -17.26 1.47 5.61
N TYR A 145 -17.35 2.70 5.07
CA TYR A 145 -16.31 3.28 4.22
C TYR A 145 -14.99 3.47 4.97
N VAL A 146 -15.08 3.95 6.21
CA VAL A 146 -13.94 4.07 7.11
C VAL A 146 -13.31 2.71 7.36
N GLY A 147 -14.12 1.69 7.64
CA GLY A 147 -13.63 0.34 7.84
C GLY A 147 -12.94 -0.23 6.60
N LEU A 148 -13.47 0.01 5.39
CA LEU A 148 -12.96 -0.57 4.14
C LEU A 148 -11.65 0.12 3.73
N ALA A 149 -11.62 1.45 3.75
CA ALA A 149 -10.42 2.22 3.51
C ALA A 149 -9.33 1.90 4.55
N SER A 150 -9.69 1.74 5.83
CA SER A 150 -8.73 1.39 6.90
C SER A 150 -8.18 -0.04 6.75
N ALA A 151 -9.00 -1.01 6.34
CA ALA A 151 -8.57 -2.39 6.10
C ALA A 151 -7.60 -2.49 4.90
N VAL A 152 -7.87 -1.70 3.85
CA VAL A 152 -7.01 -1.55 2.67
C VAL A 152 -5.67 -0.93 3.05
N VAL A 153 -5.67 0.12 3.88
CA VAL A 153 -4.45 0.80 4.34
C VAL A 153 -3.60 -0.08 5.28
N ALA A 154 -4.22 -0.94 6.07
CA ALA A 154 -3.51 -1.79 7.05
C ALA A 154 -2.91 -3.08 6.44
N GLY A 155 -3.03 -3.30 5.12
CA GLY A 155 -2.58 -4.56 4.49
C GLY A 155 -3.28 -5.82 5.04
N GLY A 156 -4.42 -5.63 5.71
CA GLY A 156 -5.14 -6.72 6.35
C GLY A 156 -5.77 -7.63 5.30
N LYS A 157 -5.65 -8.95 5.48
CA LYS A 157 -6.47 -9.89 4.71
C LYS A 157 -7.94 -9.56 4.96
N LEU A 158 -8.67 -9.24 3.89
CA LEU A 158 -10.13 -9.03 3.85
C LEU A 158 -10.90 -10.33 4.18
N ALA A 159 -10.57 -11.00 5.29
CA ALA A 159 -11.02 -12.36 5.57
C ALA A 159 -12.50 -12.43 6.00
N ASP A 160 -13.07 -11.33 6.53
CA ASP A 160 -14.41 -11.32 7.14
C ASP A 160 -15.32 -10.19 6.61
N ARG A 161 -15.27 -9.86 5.31
CA ARG A 161 -16.07 -8.76 4.74
C ARG A 161 -16.77 -9.10 3.43
N PRO A 162 -17.85 -8.36 3.08
CA PRO A 162 -18.67 -8.65 1.91
C PRO A 162 -17.80 -8.90 0.69
N SER A 163 -17.94 -10.09 0.13
CA SER A 163 -17.35 -10.48 -1.13
C SER A 163 -17.84 -9.52 -2.24
N LEU A 164 -17.15 -9.47 -3.38
CA LEU A 164 -17.73 -8.85 -4.59
C LEU A 164 -19.16 -9.37 -4.88
N GLY A 165 -19.48 -10.60 -4.44
CA GLY A 165 -20.82 -11.17 -4.52
C GLY A 165 -21.88 -10.46 -3.66
N ASP A 166 -21.49 -9.86 -2.54
CA ASP A 166 -22.40 -9.05 -1.73
C ASP A 166 -22.65 -7.67 -2.38
N LEU A 167 -21.64 -7.12 -3.06
CA LEU A 167 -21.80 -5.91 -3.87
C LEU A 167 -22.74 -6.14 -5.07
N ASP A 168 -22.63 -7.29 -5.73
CA ASP A 168 -23.54 -7.70 -6.81
C ASP A 168 -24.98 -7.90 -6.31
N ALA A 169 -25.15 -8.38 -5.08
CA ALA A 169 -26.47 -8.51 -4.45
C ALA A 169 -27.10 -7.13 -4.18
N GLU A 170 -26.32 -6.17 -3.66
CA GLU A 170 -26.77 -4.78 -3.46
C GLU A 170 -27.11 -4.09 -4.78
N TRP A 171 -26.29 -4.29 -5.83
CA TRP A 171 -26.62 -3.81 -7.19
C TRP A 171 -27.89 -4.43 -7.74
N THR A 172 -28.13 -5.72 -7.47
CA THR A 172 -29.34 -6.43 -7.88
C THR A 172 -30.57 -5.86 -7.18
N TYR A 173 -30.47 -5.62 -5.87
CA TYR A 173 -31.53 -5.00 -5.08
C TYR A 173 -31.84 -3.58 -5.58
N LEU A 174 -30.82 -2.75 -5.79
CA LEU A 174 -30.99 -1.39 -6.29
C LEU A 174 -31.62 -1.35 -7.68
N ARG A 175 -31.27 -2.29 -8.58
CA ARG A 175 -31.89 -2.38 -9.91
C ARG A 175 -33.35 -2.84 -9.88
N ALA A 176 -33.73 -3.64 -8.88
CA ALA A 176 -35.09 -4.10 -8.70
C ALA A 176 -35.99 -3.08 -7.99
N PHE A 177 -35.40 -2.06 -7.34
CA PHE A 177 -36.14 -0.99 -6.69
C PHE A 177 -36.70 0.00 -7.71
N GLU A 178 -38.03 0.12 -7.76
CA GLU A 178 -38.74 1.13 -8.56
C GLU A 178 -39.15 2.31 -7.66
N PRO A 179 -38.47 3.48 -7.76
CA PRO A 179 -38.76 4.61 -6.90
C PRO A 179 -40.16 5.18 -7.18
N SER A 180 -40.98 5.28 -6.13
CA SER A 180 -42.39 5.67 -6.22
C SER A 180 -42.65 7.16 -5.98
N SER A 181 -41.65 7.86 -5.45
CA SER A 181 -41.70 9.29 -5.11
C SER A 181 -40.40 10.00 -5.48
N ASP A 182 -40.42 11.33 -5.51
CA ASP A 182 -39.21 12.14 -5.74
C ASP A 182 -38.15 11.92 -4.65
N ARG A 183 -38.60 11.68 -3.41
CA ARG A 183 -37.72 11.32 -2.30
C ARG A 183 -37.08 9.94 -2.53
N ASP A 184 -37.85 8.95 -2.99
CA ASP A 184 -37.31 7.62 -3.31
C ASP A 184 -36.33 7.67 -4.48
N ARG A 185 -36.58 8.54 -5.47
CA ARG A 185 -35.65 8.77 -6.59
C ARG A 185 -34.32 9.34 -6.12
N ALA A 186 -34.35 10.35 -5.25
CA ALA A 186 -33.12 10.93 -4.70
C ALA A 186 -32.30 9.87 -3.92
N ILE A 187 -32.97 9.10 -3.06
CA ILE A 187 -32.33 8.01 -2.31
C ILE A 187 -31.75 6.95 -3.25
N HIS A 188 -32.46 6.62 -4.34
CA HIS A 188 -32.02 5.65 -5.34
C HIS A 188 -30.78 6.13 -6.11
N ASP A 189 -30.77 7.39 -6.55
CA ASP A 189 -29.65 7.98 -7.25
C ASP A 189 -28.40 8.10 -6.35
N ASP A 190 -28.59 8.47 -5.08
CA ASP A 190 -27.50 8.52 -4.08
C ASP A 190 -26.91 7.12 -3.83
N ALA A 191 -27.77 6.11 -3.64
CA ALA A 191 -27.34 4.71 -3.47
C ALA A 191 -26.62 4.19 -4.72
N ARG A 192 -27.04 4.61 -5.93
CA ARG A 192 -26.35 4.26 -7.18
C ARG A 192 -24.97 4.87 -7.25
N ALA A 193 -24.83 6.16 -6.89
CA ALA A 193 -23.54 6.86 -6.88
C ALA A 193 -22.58 6.23 -5.87
N TYR A 194 -23.10 5.86 -4.69
CA TYR A 194 -22.39 5.13 -3.65
C TYR A 194 -21.85 3.79 -4.16
N LEU A 195 -22.72 2.91 -4.66
CA LEU A 195 -22.32 1.58 -5.13
C LEU A 195 -21.35 1.66 -6.32
N THR A 196 -21.48 2.68 -7.18
CA THR A 196 -20.54 2.93 -8.28
C THR A 196 -19.15 3.25 -7.76
N SER A 197 -19.06 4.18 -6.81
CA SER A 197 -17.79 4.59 -6.19
C SER A 197 -17.12 3.41 -5.48
N LEU A 198 -17.89 2.63 -4.74
CA LEU A 198 -17.41 1.43 -4.06
C LEU A 198 -16.93 0.35 -5.04
N SER A 199 -17.64 0.14 -6.15
CA SER A 199 -17.25 -0.80 -7.21
C SER A 199 -15.91 -0.40 -7.84
N GLN A 200 -15.73 0.89 -8.14
CA GLN A 200 -14.48 1.42 -8.71
C GLN A 200 -13.31 1.26 -7.74
N LEU A 201 -13.53 1.55 -6.45
CA LEU A 201 -12.52 1.35 -5.40
C LEU A 201 -12.10 -0.13 -5.32
N LEU A 202 -13.05 -1.06 -5.24
CA LEU A 202 -12.76 -2.49 -5.17
C LEU A 202 -12.06 -3.01 -6.44
N ALA A 203 -12.47 -2.54 -7.62
CA ALA A 203 -11.83 -2.91 -8.89
C ALA A 203 -10.37 -2.43 -8.98
N ALA A 204 -10.04 -1.29 -8.37
CA ALA A 204 -8.65 -0.81 -8.28
C ALA A 204 -7.81 -1.62 -7.28
N LEU A 205 -8.46 -2.33 -6.34
CA LEU A 205 -7.81 -3.10 -5.27
C LEU A 205 -7.57 -4.56 -5.61
N VAL A 206 -8.33 -5.14 -6.55
CA VAL A 206 -8.05 -6.48 -7.07
C VAL A 206 -6.94 -6.35 -8.11
N PRO A 207 -5.72 -6.87 -7.86
CA PRO A 207 -4.68 -6.84 -8.88
C PRO A 207 -5.21 -7.59 -10.10
N VAL A 208 -5.17 -6.94 -11.26
CA VAL A 208 -5.41 -7.63 -12.54
C VAL A 208 -4.27 -8.63 -12.66
N GLU A 209 -4.51 -9.90 -12.32
CA GLU A 209 -3.63 -10.99 -12.68
C GLU A 209 -3.47 -10.93 -14.21
N ARG A 210 -2.31 -10.42 -14.66
CA ARG A 210 -1.88 -10.42 -16.05
C ARG A 210 -0.71 -11.38 -16.20
#